data_AF-A0A4Y2EZ15-F1
#
_entry.id   AF-A0A4Y2EZ15-F1
#
_cell.length_a   1.000
_cell.length_b   1.000
_cell.length_c   1.000
_cell.angle_alpha   90.00
_cell.angle_beta   90.00
_cell.angle_gamma   90.00
#
_symmetry.space_group_name_H-M   'P 1'
#
loop_
_entity.id
_entity.type
_entity.pdbx_description
1 polymer ?
#
loop_
_entity_poly.entity_id
_entity_poly.type
_entity_poly.pdbx_seq_one_letter_code
_entity_poly.pdbx_strand_id
1 'polypeptide(L)'
;MEKGADLSEFDRGQIVMARRLGASITETKRVVGCSRSAVVRIHAKWINDGDTSSRRQGVGRPRVNKEKRRRRLSRLLKQNRRQTVAQLTAQYNAGPSASVSEHTVQRTLLDV
;
A
#
# COMPACT_ATOMS: atom_id res chain seq x y z
N MET A 1 -21.27 15.01 15.58
CA MET A 1 -20.98 14.40 14.26
C MET A 1 -19.79 13.49 14.43
N GLU A 2 -19.98 12.19 14.23
CA GLU A 2 -18.96 11.15 14.40
C GLU A 2 -17.73 11.48 13.55
N LYS A 3 -16.66 11.92 14.22
CA LYS A 3 -15.37 12.19 13.60
C LYS A 3 -14.64 10.86 13.47
N GLY A 4 -14.54 10.32 12.25
CA GLY A 4 -13.48 9.37 11.91
C GLY A 4 -13.89 8.04 11.29
N ALA A 5 -15.18 7.71 11.19
CA ALA A 5 -15.58 6.52 10.45
C ALA A 5 -15.45 6.77 8.93
N ASP A 6 -14.59 6.02 8.28
CA ASP A 6 -14.52 5.98 6.82
C ASP A 6 -15.85 5.40 6.30
N LEU A 7 -16.48 6.06 5.31
CA LEU A 7 -17.75 5.59 4.74
C LEU A 7 -17.61 4.15 4.26
N SER A 8 -18.64 3.33 4.53
CA SER A 8 -18.65 1.93 4.11
C SER A 8 -18.58 1.81 2.58
N GLU A 9 -18.11 0.68 2.07
CA GLU A 9 -18.10 0.44 0.61
C GLU A 9 -19.52 0.52 0.03
N PHE A 10 -20.55 0.15 0.81
CA PHE A 10 -21.95 0.28 0.44
C PHE A 10 -22.40 1.75 0.31
N ASP A 11 -22.11 2.60 1.30
CA ASP A 11 -22.45 4.04 1.26
C ASP A 11 -21.77 4.74 0.07
N ARG A 12 -20.51 4.37 -0.20
CA ARG A 12 -19.75 4.85 -1.35
C ARG A 12 -20.39 4.42 -2.67
N GLY A 13 -20.88 3.19 -2.75
CA GLY A 13 -21.67 2.68 -3.87
C GLY A 13 -22.96 3.46 -4.08
N GLN A 14 -23.70 3.76 -3.01
CA GLN A 14 -24.91 4.59 -3.10
C GLN A 14 -24.61 6.00 -3.62
N ILE A 15 -23.51 6.61 -3.18
CA ILE A 15 -23.06 7.92 -3.68
C ILE A 15 -22.85 7.87 -5.20
N VAL A 16 -22.14 6.85 -5.71
CA VAL A 16 -21.91 6.73 -7.15
C VAL A 16 -23.20 6.47 -7.91
N MET A 17 -24.06 5.59 -7.43
CA MET A 17 -25.35 5.29 -8.07
C MET A 17 -26.24 6.53 -8.15
N ALA A 18 -26.41 7.26 -7.05
CA ALA A 18 -27.19 8.50 -7.03
C ALA A 18 -26.63 9.54 -8.01
N ARG A 19 -25.30 9.72 -8.04
CA ARG A 19 -24.65 10.65 -8.98
C ARG A 19 -24.80 10.23 -10.43
N ARG A 20 -24.75 8.92 -10.73
CA ARG A 20 -24.97 8.36 -12.08
C ARG A 20 -26.41 8.55 -12.54
N LEU A 21 -27.37 8.52 -11.62
CA LEU A 21 -28.79 8.79 -11.88
C LEU A 21 -29.13 10.30 -11.96
N GLY A 22 -28.13 11.18 -11.84
CA GLY A 22 -28.32 12.63 -11.96
C GLY A 22 -28.73 13.35 -10.68
N ALA A 23 -28.78 12.65 -9.53
CA ALA A 23 -29.14 13.25 -8.25
C ALA A 23 -28.14 14.34 -7.83
N SER A 24 -28.62 15.43 -7.24
CA SER A 24 -27.78 16.55 -6.80
C SER A 24 -26.90 16.16 -5.60
N ILE A 25 -25.77 16.86 -5.39
CA ILE A 25 -24.88 16.62 -4.25
C ILE A 25 -25.63 16.75 -2.90
N THR A 26 -26.57 17.70 -2.82
CA THR A 26 -27.36 17.94 -1.62
C THR A 26 -28.35 16.81 -1.36
N GLU A 27 -28.93 16.23 -2.41
CA GLU A 27 -29.83 15.08 -2.31
C GLU A 27 -29.06 13.83 -1.90
N THR A 28 -27.94 13.53 -2.57
CA THR A 28 -27.08 12.38 -2.25
C THR A 28 -26.59 12.42 -0.81
N LYS A 29 -26.14 13.58 -0.31
CA LYS A 29 -25.65 13.68 1.08
C LYS A 29 -26.77 13.45 2.11
N ARG A 30 -28.01 13.82 1.77
CA ARG A 30 -29.18 13.64 2.65
C ARG A 30 -29.57 12.16 2.71
N VAL A 31 -29.62 11.48 1.56
CA VAL A 31 -29.95 10.06 1.47
C VAL A 31 -28.91 9.20 2.19
N VAL A 32 -27.62 9.46 1.93
CA VAL A 32 -26.51 8.65 2.50
C VAL A 32 -26.14 9.10 3.92
N GLY A 33 -26.64 10.24 4.40
CA GLY A 33 -26.32 10.76 5.73
C GLY A 33 -24.85 11.19 5.89
N CYS A 34 -24.21 11.68 4.84
CA CYS A 34 -22.78 12.03 4.85
C CYS A 34 -22.52 13.53 4.58
N SER A 35 -21.25 13.94 4.62
CA SER A 35 -20.86 15.33 4.33
C SER A 35 -20.87 15.63 2.83
N ARG A 36 -21.13 16.90 2.47
CA ARG A 36 -21.05 17.37 1.07
C ARG A 36 -19.67 17.06 0.47
N SER A 37 -18.61 17.26 1.25
CA SER A 37 -17.23 17.01 0.83
C SER A 37 -16.94 15.53 0.58
N ALA A 38 -17.57 14.62 1.33
CA ALA A 38 -17.44 13.18 1.09
C ALA A 38 -18.04 12.79 -0.27
N VAL A 39 -19.24 13.29 -0.59
CA VAL A 39 -19.88 13.08 -1.90
C VAL A 39 -19.00 13.57 -3.04
N VAL A 40 -18.47 14.79 -2.94
CA VAL A 40 -17.59 15.37 -3.97
C VAL A 40 -16.33 14.55 -4.15
N ARG A 41 -15.65 14.20 -3.04
CA ARG A 41 -14.41 13.43 -3.08
C ARG A 41 -14.59 12.04 -3.67
N ILE A 42 -15.64 11.32 -3.28
CA ILE A 42 -15.92 9.96 -3.78
C ILE A 42 -16.31 10.00 -5.25
N HIS A 43 -17.17 10.94 -5.64
CA HIS A 43 -17.57 11.08 -7.03
C HIS A 43 -16.38 11.45 -7.93
N ALA A 44 -15.51 12.37 -7.50
CA ALA A 44 -14.30 12.71 -8.23
C ALA A 44 -13.33 11.53 -8.35
N LYS A 45 -13.12 10.79 -7.25
CA LYS A 45 -12.29 9.56 -7.27
C LYS A 45 -12.85 8.55 -8.28
N TRP A 46 -14.15 8.33 -8.28
CA TRP A 46 -14.79 7.39 -9.21
C TRP A 46 -14.63 7.82 -10.68
N ILE A 47 -14.77 9.11 -11.00
CA ILE A 47 -14.57 9.62 -12.37
C ILE A 47 -13.12 9.46 -12.83
N ASN A 48 -12.15 9.68 -11.94
CA ASN A 48 -10.72 9.65 -12.30
C ASN A 48 -10.16 8.22 -12.32
N ASP A 49 -10.47 7.42 -11.30
CA ASP A 49 -9.82 6.13 -11.04
C ASP A 49 -10.72 4.94 -11.40
N GLY A 50 -12.03 5.16 -11.63
CA GLY A 50 -13.02 4.09 -11.75
C GLY A 50 -13.33 3.37 -10.42
N ASP A 51 -12.72 3.80 -9.32
CA ASP A 51 -12.77 3.14 -8.01
C ASP A 51 -13.39 4.05 -6.93
N THR A 52 -14.12 3.44 -6.02
CA THR A 52 -14.72 4.11 -4.85
C THR A 52 -14.10 3.70 -3.52
N SER A 53 -13.23 2.67 -3.53
CA SER A 53 -12.63 2.09 -2.33
C SER A 53 -11.92 3.16 -1.48
N SER A 54 -12.01 3.03 -0.16
CA SER A 54 -11.14 3.78 0.77
C SER A 54 -9.74 3.20 0.85
N ARG A 55 -9.52 1.96 0.37
CA ARG A 55 -8.26 1.25 0.53
C ARG A 55 -7.17 1.99 -0.24
N ARG A 56 -6.19 2.47 0.50
CA ARG A 56 -4.97 3.01 -0.09
C ARG A 56 -4.08 1.83 -0.45
N GLN A 57 -3.96 1.53 -1.73
CA GLN A 57 -2.95 0.61 -2.23
C GLN A 57 -1.62 1.36 -2.40
N GLY A 58 -0.50 0.73 -2.04
CA GLY A 58 0.83 1.31 -2.24
C GLY A 58 1.20 2.46 -1.29
N VAL A 59 0.53 2.60 -0.14
CA VAL A 59 0.97 3.52 0.92
C VAL A 59 2.22 2.97 1.61
N GLY A 60 3.26 3.79 1.67
CA GLY A 60 4.52 3.48 2.33
C GLY A 60 5.72 3.72 1.43
N ARG A 61 6.91 3.86 2.05
CA ARG A 61 8.16 4.02 1.30
C ARG A 61 8.45 2.74 0.51
N PRO A 62 8.62 2.80 -0.82
CA PRO A 62 9.07 1.64 -1.59
C PRO A 62 10.37 1.09 -0.99
N ARG A 63 10.40 -0.19 -0.64
CA ARG A 63 11.62 -0.80 -0.08
C ARG A 63 12.70 -0.81 -1.16
N VAL A 64 13.89 -0.28 -0.82
CA VAL A 64 15.10 -0.29 -1.68
C VAL A 64 15.46 -1.72 -2.13
N ASN A 65 15.09 -2.72 -1.32
CA ASN A 65 15.26 -4.13 -1.63
C ASN A 65 14.08 -4.66 -2.47
N LYS A 66 14.15 -4.47 -3.80
CA LYS A 66 13.21 -5.09 -4.76
C LYS A 66 13.18 -6.61 -4.54
N GLU A 67 12.02 -7.24 -4.74
CA GLU A 67 11.77 -8.68 -4.53
C GLU A 67 12.89 -9.61 -5.05
N LYS A 68 13.45 -9.32 -6.23
CA LYS A 68 14.56 -10.08 -6.83
C LYS A 68 15.83 -10.09 -5.95
N ARG A 69 16.14 -8.95 -5.32
CA ARG A 69 17.28 -8.79 -4.40
C ARG A 69 17.02 -9.51 -3.07
N ARG A 70 15.79 -9.44 -2.54
CA ARG A 70 15.40 -10.18 -1.33
C ARG A 70 15.54 -11.68 -1.56
N ARG A 71 15.04 -12.20 -2.69
CA ARG A 71 15.18 -13.61 -3.06
C ARG A 71 16.65 -14.04 -3.19
N ARG A 72 17.50 -13.23 -3.83
CA ARG A 72 18.95 -13.53 -3.94
C ARG A 72 19.59 -13.60 -2.56
N LEU A 73 19.31 -12.63 -1.69
CA LEU A 73 19.84 -12.59 -0.33
C LEU A 73 19.35 -13.79 0.47
N SER A 74 18.05 -14.12 0.45
CA SER A 74 17.50 -15.30 1.15
C SER A 74 18.13 -16.61 0.67
N ARG A 75 18.42 -16.78 -0.63
CA ARG A 75 19.12 -17.97 -1.13
C ARG A 75 20.55 -18.07 -0.59
N LEU A 76 21.28 -16.95 -0.61
CA LEU A 76 22.65 -16.86 -0.11
C LEU A 76 22.73 -17.19 1.39
N LEU A 77 21.78 -16.67 2.18
CA LEU A 77 21.63 -16.99 3.60
C LEU A 77 21.34 -18.48 3.83
N LYS A 78 20.42 -19.08 3.06
CA LYS A 78 20.06 -20.50 3.19
C LYS A 78 21.22 -21.45 2.84
N GLN A 79 22.07 -21.07 1.89
CA GLN A 79 23.24 -21.85 1.48
C GLN A 79 24.39 -21.75 2.49
N ASN A 80 24.49 -20.65 3.24
CA ASN A 80 25.65 -20.33 4.09
C ASN A 80 25.26 -20.17 5.57
N ARG A 81 24.53 -21.15 6.13
CA ARG A 81 23.98 -21.08 7.51
C ARG A 81 25.00 -20.89 8.64
N ARG A 82 26.29 -21.14 8.38
CA ARG A 82 27.38 -21.06 9.37
C ARG A 82 28.24 -19.80 9.23
N GLN A 83 28.00 -18.96 8.24
CA GLN A 83 28.80 -17.75 8.01
C GLN A 83 28.29 -16.56 8.83
N THR A 84 29.19 -15.62 9.14
CA THR A 84 28.84 -14.41 9.90
C THR A 84 28.14 -13.38 9.01
N VAL A 85 27.35 -12.48 9.61
CA VAL A 85 26.62 -11.43 8.89
C VAL A 85 27.56 -10.54 8.07
N ALA A 86 28.74 -10.22 8.60
CA ALA A 86 29.77 -9.45 7.90
C ALA A 86 30.27 -10.16 6.63
N GLN A 87 30.55 -11.47 6.72
CA GLN A 87 30.99 -12.28 5.57
C GLN A 87 29.90 -12.36 4.49
N LEU A 88 28.65 -12.58 4.89
CA LEU A 88 27.51 -12.65 3.98
C LEU A 88 27.26 -11.31 3.29
N THR A 89 27.45 -10.20 4.01
CA THR A 89 27.30 -8.84 3.48
C THR A 89 28.39 -8.53 2.45
N ALA A 90 29.65 -8.85 2.76
CA ALA A 90 30.77 -8.71 1.83
C ALA A 90 30.54 -9.55 0.56
N GLN A 91 30.14 -10.81 0.71
CA GLN A 91 29.85 -11.71 -0.41
C GLN A 91 28.70 -11.20 -1.30
N TYR A 92 27.64 -10.66 -0.70
CA TYR A 92 26.51 -10.11 -1.45
C TYR A 92 26.90 -8.84 -2.22
N ASN A 93 27.68 -7.96 -1.58
CA ASN A 93 28.13 -6.68 -2.11
C ASN A 93 29.25 -6.81 -3.16
N ALA A 94 29.91 -7.97 -3.25
CA ALA A 94 30.87 -8.27 -4.32
C ALA A 94 30.24 -8.38 -5.72
N GLY A 95 28.91 -8.44 -5.82
CA GLY A 95 28.21 -8.44 -7.11
C GLY A 95 27.89 -7.04 -7.65
N PRO A 96 27.49 -6.91 -8.93
CA PRO A 96 27.19 -5.62 -9.58
C PRO A 96 25.88 -4.95 -9.08
N SER A 97 25.32 -5.42 -7.97
CA SER A 97 24.08 -4.89 -7.40
C SER A 97 24.39 -3.79 -6.38
N ALA A 98 23.44 -2.89 -6.15
CA ALA A 98 23.55 -1.92 -5.06
C ALA A 98 23.82 -2.63 -3.74
N SER A 99 24.75 -2.06 -2.96
CA SER A 99 25.18 -2.62 -1.69
C SER A 99 24.06 -2.65 -0.66
N VAL A 100 24.13 -3.61 0.24
CA VAL A 100 23.28 -3.72 1.43
C VAL A 100 24.13 -3.60 2.67
N SER A 101 23.54 -3.00 3.71
CA SER A 101 24.14 -2.94 5.04
C SER A 101 23.95 -4.25 5.79
N GLU A 102 24.85 -4.52 6.75
CA GLU A 102 24.75 -5.68 7.65
C GLU A 102 23.41 -5.75 8.38
N HIS A 103 22.89 -4.60 8.84
CA HIS A 103 21.57 -4.52 9.47
C HIS A 103 20.44 -4.99 8.54
N THR A 104 20.56 -4.77 7.23
CA THR A 104 19.58 -5.29 6.25
C THR A 104 19.68 -6.81 6.14
N VAL A 105 20.89 -7.36 6.14
CA VAL A 105 21.14 -8.81 6.12
C VAL A 105 20.61 -9.47 7.39
N GLN A 106 20.87 -8.88 8.56
CA GLN A 106 20.36 -9.36 9.84
C GLN A 106 18.82 -9.36 9.91
N ARG A 107 18.15 -8.30 9.45
CA ARG A 107 16.68 -8.31 9.38
C ARG A 107 16.14 -9.41 8.48
N THR A 108 16.81 -9.66 7.36
CA THR A 108 16.39 -10.72 6.42
C THR A 108 16.62 -12.11 7.01
N LEU A 109 17.62 -12.30 7.90
CA LEU A 109 17.81 -13.53 8.66
C LEU A 109 16.68 -13.79 9.65
N LEU A 110 16.15 -12.74 10.29
CA LEU A 110 15.03 -12.86 11.24
C LEU A 110 13.68 -13.12 10.54
N ASP A 111 13.56 -12.72 9.27
CA ASP A 111 12.36 -12.91 8.43
C ASP A 111 12.33 -14.28 7.69
N VAL A 112 13.42 -15.07 7.70
CA VAL A 112 13.57 -16.35 6.96
C VAL A 112 13.30 -17.55 7.83
#